data_AF-A0A4Q6ALT2-F1
#
_entry.id   AF-A0A4Q6ALT2-F1
#
_cell.length_a   1.000
_cell.length_b   1.000
_cell.length_c   1.000
_cell.angle_alpha   90.00
_cell.angle_beta   90.00
_cell.angle_gamma   90.00
#
_symmetry.space_group_name_H-M   'P 1'
#
loop_
_entity.id
_entity.type
_entity.pdbx_description
1 polymer ?
#
loop_
_entity_poly.entity_id
_entity_poly.type
_entity_poly.pdbx_seq_one_letter_code
_entity_poly.pdbx_strand_id
1 'polypeptide(L)'
;MKTKRQDEMDAELLQVQTGKKVLCDFSQIVSEAFRRFFLCYAKSIKIQEGRTGSLFEKNFKRKEVTNSDHLYWLVNYIHRNPETHGFTADFHKYPHSSYASILCDIPTKLKRQEVLDMFGGREAFVRFHLTNPVNNSDDYLMIA
;
A
#
# COMPACT_ATOMS: atom_id res chain seq x y z
N MET A 1 31.19 -28.96 -22.76
CA MET A 1 29.91 -28.35 -23.16
C MET A 1 28.89 -28.73 -22.09
N LYS A 2 28.65 -27.85 -21.10
CA LYS A 2 27.72 -28.13 -20.01
C LYS A 2 26.29 -28.14 -20.57
N THR A 3 25.46 -29.06 -20.09
CA THR A 3 24.04 -29.16 -20.47
C THR A 3 23.25 -28.09 -19.71
N LYS A 4 22.20 -27.51 -20.33
CA LYS A 4 21.35 -26.47 -19.70
C LYS A 4 20.94 -26.77 -18.25
N ARG A 5 20.67 -28.04 -17.94
CA ARG A 5 20.32 -28.50 -16.58
C ARG A 5 21.45 -28.33 -15.56
N GLN A 6 22.71 -28.49 -15.98
CA GLN A 6 23.86 -28.30 -15.11
C GLN A 6 24.10 -26.82 -14.82
N ASP A 7 23.88 -25.95 -15.80
CA ASP A 7 24.02 -24.49 -15.62
C ASP A 7 22.89 -23.91 -14.74
N GLU A 8 21.68 -24.46 -14.82
CA GLU A 8 20.54 -24.12 -13.95
C GLU A 8 20.79 -24.54 -12.49
N MET A 9 21.29 -25.76 -12.26
CA MET A 9 21.64 -26.24 -10.92
C MET A 9 22.83 -25.47 -10.32
N ASP A 10 23.83 -25.14 -11.13
CA ASP A 10 24.99 -24.36 -10.69
C ASP A 10 24.56 -22.92 -10.30
N ALA A 11 23.58 -22.33 -10.99
CA ALA A 11 23.01 -21.01 -10.66
C ALA A 11 22.16 -21.02 -9.38
N GLU A 12 21.44 -22.10 -9.12
CA GLU A 12 20.67 -22.29 -7.88
C GLU A 12 21.59 -22.49 -6.67
N LEU A 13 22.66 -23.28 -6.84
CA LEU A 13 23.69 -23.52 -5.81
C LEU A 13 24.47 -22.24 -5.47
N LEU A 14 24.81 -21.42 -6.47
CA LEU A 14 25.47 -20.13 -6.27
C LEU A 14 24.60 -19.15 -5.46
N GLN A 15 23.27 -19.20 -5.65
CA GLN A 15 22.34 -18.31 -4.94
C GLN A 15 22.14 -18.72 -3.48
N VAL A 16 22.13 -20.02 -3.18
CA VAL A 16 22.13 -20.56 -1.81
C VAL A 16 23.38 -20.11 -1.04
N GLN A 17 24.54 -20.09 -1.69
CA GLN A 17 25.81 -19.64 -1.08
C GLN A 17 25.84 -18.12 -0.79
N THR A 18 25.06 -17.30 -1.51
CA THR A 18 24.97 -15.85 -1.28
C THR A 18 23.97 -15.44 -0.18
N GLY A 19 23.27 -16.39 0.45
CA GLY A 19 22.24 -16.10 1.45
C GLY A 19 21.01 -15.37 0.88
N LYS A 20 20.88 -15.26 -0.45
CA LYS A 20 19.68 -14.72 -1.10
C LYS A 20 18.58 -15.77 -1.05
N LYS A 21 17.62 -15.57 -0.15
CA LYS A 21 16.38 -16.36 -0.12
C LYS A 21 15.67 -16.24 -1.47
N VAL A 22 15.56 -17.34 -2.20
CA VAL A 22 14.73 -17.43 -3.41
C VAL A 22 13.28 -17.31 -2.97
N LEU A 23 12.58 -16.31 -3.51
CA LEU A 23 11.16 -16.07 -3.27
C LEU A 23 10.41 -16.76 -4.40
N CYS A 24 9.72 -17.84 -4.09
CA CYS A 24 9.03 -18.68 -5.07
C CYS A 24 7.53 -18.37 -5.20
N ASP A 25 7.01 -17.48 -4.36
CA ASP A 25 5.59 -17.14 -4.31
C ASP A 25 5.39 -15.62 -4.29
N PHE A 26 4.37 -15.13 -4.99
CA PHE A 26 4.05 -13.70 -5.09
C PHE A 26 3.79 -13.09 -3.70
N SER A 27 3.12 -13.81 -2.80
CA SER A 27 2.91 -13.36 -1.43
C SER A 27 4.23 -13.12 -0.70
N GLN A 28 5.21 -14.01 -0.90
CA GLN A 28 6.55 -13.87 -0.32
C GLN A 28 7.30 -12.67 -0.91
N ILE A 29 7.17 -12.41 -2.21
CA ILE A 29 7.77 -11.25 -2.88
C ILE A 29 7.25 -9.94 -2.27
N VAL A 30 5.92 -9.81 -2.16
CA VAL A 30 5.29 -8.62 -1.57
C VAL A 30 5.68 -8.47 -0.09
N SER A 31 5.64 -9.56 0.67
CA SER A 31 5.99 -9.55 2.10
C SER A 31 7.45 -9.13 2.33
N GLU A 32 8.37 -9.61 1.50
CA GLU A 32 9.78 -9.24 1.59
C GLU A 32 10.02 -7.78 1.20
N ALA A 33 9.29 -7.25 0.20
CA ALA A 33 9.37 -5.84 -0.18
C ALA A 33 8.93 -4.93 0.98
N PHE A 34 7.79 -5.22 1.61
CA PHE A 34 7.32 -4.48 2.79
C PHE A 34 8.27 -4.63 3.97
N ARG A 35 8.80 -5.84 4.23
CA ARG A 35 9.78 -6.07 5.31
C ARG A 35 11.00 -5.17 5.16
N ARG A 36 11.54 -5.06 3.94
CA ARG A 36 12.69 -4.19 3.64
C ARG A 36 12.35 -2.72 3.82
N PHE A 37 11.19 -2.28 3.32
CA PHE A 37 10.71 -0.91 3.48
C PHE A 37 10.60 -0.52 4.95
N PHE A 38 9.86 -1.30 5.76
CA PHE A 38 9.68 -1.02 7.18
C PHE A 38 11.00 -1.05 7.96
N LEU A 39 11.90 -1.99 7.64
CA LEU A 39 13.20 -2.07 8.30
C LEU A 39 14.04 -0.82 8.03
N CYS A 40 14.14 -0.39 6.77
CA CYS A 40 14.91 0.80 6.40
C CYS A 40 14.31 2.07 7.02
N TYR A 41 13.00 2.23 6.96
CA TYR A 41 12.30 3.37 7.56
C TYR A 41 12.44 3.40 9.10
N ALA A 42 12.30 2.25 9.77
CA ALA A 42 12.49 2.19 11.21
C ALA A 42 13.93 2.54 11.62
N LYS A 43 14.93 2.11 10.83
CA LYS A 43 16.34 2.46 11.05
C LYS A 43 16.58 3.96 10.89
N SER A 44 16.04 4.60 9.85
CA SER A 44 16.26 6.05 9.64
C SER A 44 15.66 6.87 10.78
N ILE A 45 14.43 6.58 11.20
CA ILE A 45 13.79 7.31 12.29
C ILE A 45 14.48 7.02 13.65
N LYS A 46 15.04 5.83 13.87
CA LYS A 46 15.85 5.55 15.08
C LYS A 46 17.06 6.47 15.18
N ILE A 47 17.76 6.65 14.05
CA ILE A 47 18.92 7.53 13.97
C ILE A 47 18.49 8.99 14.13
N GLN A 48 17.45 9.43 13.41
CA GLN A 48 16.96 10.80 13.44
C GLN A 48 16.52 11.24 14.85
N GLU A 49 15.81 10.36 15.57
CA GLU A 49 15.21 10.69 16.87
C GLU A 49 16.04 10.20 18.07
N GLY A 50 17.21 9.58 17.85
CA GLY A 50 18.04 9.03 18.93
C GLY A 50 17.36 7.94 19.78
N ARG A 51 16.37 7.23 19.23
CA ARG A 51 15.53 6.27 19.98
C ARG A 51 15.91 4.80 19.75
N THR A 52 15.47 3.95 20.67
CA THR A 52 15.59 2.48 20.58
C THR A 52 14.20 1.80 20.58
N GLY A 53 14.12 0.48 20.42
CA GLY A 53 12.85 -0.26 20.40
C GLY A 53 12.21 -0.48 19.01
N SER A 54 11.01 -1.07 18.97
CA SER A 54 10.24 -1.26 17.72
C SER A 54 9.55 0.05 17.32
N LEU A 55 9.48 0.35 16.02
CA LEU A 55 8.67 1.47 15.51
C LEU A 55 7.26 1.01 15.08
N PHE A 56 7.16 -0.19 14.51
CA PHE A 56 5.92 -0.73 13.97
C PHE A 56 5.37 -1.83 14.88
N GLU A 57 4.05 -1.98 14.86
CA GLU A 57 3.38 -3.18 15.38
C GLU A 57 3.85 -4.44 14.65
N LYS A 58 3.81 -5.59 15.34
CA LYS A 58 4.23 -6.87 14.74
C LYS A 58 3.17 -7.35 13.75
N ASN A 59 3.64 -7.72 12.56
CA ASN A 59 2.86 -8.25 11.44
C ASN A 59 1.85 -7.23 10.86
N PHE A 60 1.98 -6.94 9.57
CA PHE A 60 0.94 -6.18 8.87
C PHE A 60 -0.20 -7.13 8.47
N LYS A 61 -1.44 -6.63 8.54
CA LYS A 61 -2.61 -7.35 8.06
C LYS A 61 -2.77 -7.10 6.55
N ARG A 62 -3.31 -8.10 5.86
CA ARG A 62 -3.66 -8.05 4.43
C ARG A 62 -5.05 -8.66 4.28
N LYS A 63 -5.95 -7.92 3.65
CA LYS A 63 -7.27 -8.41 3.25
C LYS A 63 -7.31 -8.43 1.72
N GLU A 64 -7.74 -9.54 1.15
CA GLU A 64 -7.91 -9.65 -0.30
C GLU A 64 -9.14 -8.86 -0.74
N VAL A 65 -9.00 -8.10 -1.83
CA VAL A 65 -10.11 -7.38 -2.45
C VAL A 65 -10.59 -8.21 -3.63
N THR A 66 -11.72 -8.89 -3.44
CA THR A 66 -12.27 -9.83 -4.42
C THR A 66 -13.40 -9.26 -5.27
N ASN A 67 -13.92 -8.08 -4.92
CA ASN A 67 -15.00 -7.42 -5.64
C ASN A 67 -14.76 -5.92 -5.77
N SER A 68 -15.34 -5.34 -6.82
CA SER A 68 -15.20 -3.92 -7.16
C SER A 68 -15.81 -3.00 -6.12
N ASP A 69 -16.94 -3.38 -5.53
CA ASP A 69 -17.65 -2.57 -4.54
C ASP A 69 -16.80 -2.33 -3.30
N HIS A 70 -16.16 -3.38 -2.79
CA HIS A 70 -15.19 -3.28 -1.72
C HIS A 70 -14.02 -2.39 -2.11
N LEU A 71 -13.54 -2.45 -3.36
CA LEU A 71 -12.46 -1.56 -3.81
C LEU A 71 -12.89 -0.08 -3.81
N TYR A 72 -14.10 0.24 -4.29
CA TYR A 72 -14.64 1.61 -4.27
C TYR A 72 -14.73 2.14 -2.84
N TRP A 73 -15.29 1.35 -1.94
CA TRP A 73 -15.40 1.70 -0.53
C TRP A 73 -14.04 1.82 0.15
N LEU A 74 -13.08 0.95 -0.17
CA LEU A 74 -11.73 0.99 0.39
C LEU A 74 -10.98 2.27 -0.02
N VAL A 75 -11.10 2.69 -1.29
CA VAL A 75 -10.51 3.96 -1.76
C VAL A 75 -11.12 5.15 -1.00
N ASN A 76 -12.45 5.18 -0.86
CA ASN A 76 -13.14 6.23 -0.11
C ASN A 76 -12.75 6.24 1.37
N TYR A 77 -12.69 5.06 1.99
CA TYR A 77 -12.24 4.85 3.38
C TYR A 77 -10.85 5.45 3.58
N ILE A 78 -9.85 5.05 2.77
CA ILE A 78 -8.47 5.55 2.88
C ILE A 78 -8.42 7.08 2.78
N HIS A 79 -9.20 7.68 1.89
CA HIS A 79 -9.23 9.13 1.73
C HIS A 79 -9.91 9.85 2.91
N ARG A 80 -10.94 9.25 3.52
CA ARG A 80 -11.70 9.83 4.65
C ARG A 80 -11.11 9.56 6.03
N ASN A 81 -10.28 8.52 6.18
CA ASN A 81 -9.63 8.16 7.46
C ASN A 81 -9.02 9.34 8.24
N PRO A 82 -8.31 10.30 7.60
CA PRO A 82 -7.78 11.45 8.31
C PRO A 82 -8.86 12.30 8.99
N GLU A 83 -10.03 12.44 8.37
CA GLU A 83 -11.16 13.16 8.94
C GLU A 83 -11.88 12.31 10.00
N THR A 84 -12.16 11.05 9.69
CA THR A 84 -12.86 10.11 10.58
C THR A 84 -12.13 9.92 11.93
N HIS A 85 -10.79 9.89 11.90
CA HIS A 85 -9.96 9.76 13.11
C HIS A 85 -9.44 11.09 13.68
N GLY A 86 -9.93 12.24 13.18
CA GLY A 86 -9.66 13.55 13.77
C GLY A 86 -8.26 14.13 13.51
N PHE A 87 -7.54 13.65 12.50
CA PHE A 87 -6.27 14.25 12.05
C PHE A 87 -6.48 15.56 11.27
N THR A 88 -7.64 15.71 10.63
CA THR A 88 -8.05 16.93 9.91
C THR A 88 -9.55 17.14 10.05
N ALA A 89 -10.02 18.38 9.93
CA ALA A 89 -11.45 18.69 9.85
C ALA A 89 -12.01 18.54 8.42
N ASP A 90 -11.12 18.40 7.43
CA ASP A 90 -11.46 18.34 6.00
C ASP A 90 -10.48 17.39 5.30
N PHE A 91 -10.97 16.22 4.90
CA PHE A 91 -10.14 15.21 4.24
C PHE A 91 -9.59 15.67 2.88
N HIS A 92 -10.26 16.60 2.18
CA HIS A 92 -9.83 17.11 0.88
C HIS A 92 -8.48 17.84 0.97
N LYS A 93 -8.17 18.38 2.15
CA LYS A 93 -6.96 19.17 2.42
C LYS A 93 -5.84 18.36 3.07
N TYR A 94 -6.05 17.07 3.34
CA TYR A 94 -5.04 16.27 4.01
C TYR A 94 -3.83 16.04 3.09
N PRO A 95 -2.63 16.55 3.42
CA PRO A 95 -1.48 16.55 2.50
C PRO A 95 -0.91 15.14 2.28
N HIS A 96 -1.17 14.20 3.19
CA HIS A 96 -0.69 12.82 3.11
C HIS A 96 -1.75 11.87 2.54
N SER A 97 -2.60 12.35 1.64
CA SER A 97 -3.61 11.56 0.92
C SER A 97 -3.42 11.68 -0.59
N SER A 98 -3.73 10.60 -1.31
CA SER A 98 -3.80 10.61 -2.77
C SER A 98 -5.00 11.36 -3.33
N TYR A 99 -6.01 11.70 -2.52
CA TYR A 99 -7.25 12.32 -2.99
C TYR A 99 -7.00 13.57 -3.85
N ALA A 100 -6.23 14.53 -3.30
CA ALA A 100 -5.89 15.76 -4.03
C ALA A 100 -5.02 15.48 -5.27
N SER A 101 -4.12 14.49 -5.19
CA SER A 101 -3.24 14.12 -6.31
C SER A 101 -4.00 13.46 -7.47
N ILE A 102 -5.08 12.72 -7.17
CA ILE A 102 -5.98 12.12 -8.16
C ILE A 102 -6.74 13.20 -8.93
N LEU A 103 -7.15 14.26 -8.24
CA LEU A 103 -7.91 15.37 -8.81
C LEU A 103 -7.04 16.51 -9.37
N CYS A 104 -5.74 16.48 -9.15
CA CYS A 104 -4.84 17.49 -9.70
C CYS A 104 -4.46 17.13 -11.14
N ASP A 105 -4.16 18.13 -11.97
CA ASP A 105 -3.68 17.93 -13.35
C ASP A 105 -2.15 17.77 -13.42
N ILE A 106 -1.43 18.10 -12.35
CA ILE A 106 0.04 18.00 -12.28
C ILE A 106 0.49 16.55 -12.57
N PRO A 107 1.54 16.32 -13.38
CA PRO A 107 2.05 14.99 -13.66
C PRO A 107 2.43 14.23 -12.38
N THR A 108 1.94 13.00 -12.25
CA THR A 108 2.27 12.10 -11.14
C THR A 108 2.53 10.68 -11.65
N LYS A 109 3.18 9.85 -10.83
CA LYS A 109 3.30 8.40 -11.10
C LYS A 109 2.02 7.62 -10.77
N LEU A 110 0.99 8.29 -10.24
CA LEU A 110 -0.27 7.66 -9.91
C LEU A 110 -1.04 7.36 -11.20
N LYS A 111 -1.64 6.17 -11.26
CA LYS A 111 -2.56 5.76 -12.32
C LYS A 111 -3.93 6.43 -12.13
N ARG A 112 -3.95 7.76 -12.19
CA ARG A 112 -5.13 8.60 -11.91
C ARG A 112 -6.31 8.21 -12.79
N GLN A 113 -6.07 8.03 -14.08
CA GLN A 113 -7.11 7.71 -15.04
C GLN A 113 -7.78 6.37 -14.72
N GLU A 114 -7.01 5.34 -14.35
CA GLU A 114 -7.57 4.05 -13.93
C GLU A 114 -8.50 4.22 -12.73
N VAL A 115 -8.09 4.97 -11.71
CA VAL A 115 -8.94 5.23 -10.53
C VAL A 115 -10.17 6.04 -10.93
N LEU A 116 -10.04 7.11 -11.71
CA LEU A 116 -11.18 7.93 -12.10
C LEU A 116 -12.18 7.15 -12.96
N ASP A 117 -11.71 6.36 -13.91
CA ASP A 117 -12.53 5.53 -14.80
C ASP A 117 -13.32 4.50 -14.01
N MET A 118 -12.71 3.88 -13.00
CA MET A 118 -13.43 2.97 -12.09
C MET A 118 -14.67 3.66 -11.50
N PHE A 119 -14.56 4.92 -11.06
CA PHE A 119 -15.69 5.62 -10.47
C PHE A 119 -16.67 6.20 -11.50
N GLY A 120 -16.42 6.07 -12.81
CA GLY A 120 -17.22 6.69 -13.86
C GLY A 120 -16.84 8.14 -14.16
N GLY A 121 -15.59 8.52 -13.87
CA GLY A 121 -15.04 9.84 -14.14
C GLY A 121 -14.83 10.71 -12.89
N ARG A 122 -14.24 11.88 -13.10
CA ARG A 122 -13.86 12.83 -12.05
C ARG A 122 -15.05 13.25 -11.18
N GLU A 123 -16.15 13.63 -11.80
CA GLU A 123 -17.34 14.13 -11.11
C GLU A 123 -18.01 13.03 -10.29
N ALA A 124 -18.01 11.80 -10.81
CA ALA A 124 -18.55 10.64 -10.11
C ALA A 124 -17.67 10.22 -8.94
N PHE A 125 -16.34 10.27 -9.09
CA PHE A 125 -15.38 10.07 -8.00
C PHE A 125 -15.62 11.07 -6.86
N VAL A 126 -15.68 12.37 -7.16
CA VAL A 126 -15.93 13.41 -6.15
C VAL A 126 -17.28 13.19 -5.47
N ARG A 127 -18.34 12.95 -6.26
CA ARG A 127 -19.68 12.71 -5.73
C ARG A 127 -19.71 11.51 -4.79
N PHE A 128 -19.07 10.40 -5.16
CA PHE A 128 -19.01 9.20 -4.33
C PHE A 128 -18.40 9.51 -2.95
N HIS A 129 -17.31 10.29 -2.89
CA HIS A 129 -16.66 10.63 -1.62
C HIS A 129 -17.48 11.59 -0.75
N LEU A 130 -18.34 12.40 -1.37
CA LEU A 130 -19.22 13.33 -0.66
C LEU A 130 -20.50 12.65 -0.15
N THR A 131 -21.09 11.75 -0.92
CA THR A 131 -22.37 11.10 -0.57
C THR A 131 -22.20 9.87 0.32
N ASN A 132 -20.98 9.36 0.47
CA ASN A 132 -20.67 8.17 1.25
C ASN A 132 -19.69 8.52 2.39
N PRO A 133 -20.16 9.15 3.49
CA PRO A 133 -19.32 9.38 4.66
C PRO A 133 -18.89 8.05 5.28
N VAL A 134 -17.73 8.06 5.94
CA VAL A 134 -17.12 6.90 6.60
C VAL A 134 -17.07 7.17 8.09
N ASN A 135 -17.59 6.24 8.88
CA ASN A 135 -17.65 6.30 10.32
C ASN A 135 -16.66 5.31 10.95
N ASN A 136 -16.35 5.48 12.24
CA ASN A 136 -15.45 4.58 12.97
C ASN A 136 -15.91 3.12 13.00
N SER A 137 -17.21 2.83 12.84
CA SER A 137 -17.74 1.47 12.71
C SER A 137 -17.26 0.75 11.46
N ASP A 138 -16.89 1.50 10.42
CA ASP A 138 -16.53 0.97 9.12
C ASP A 138 -15.10 0.43 9.10
N ASP A 139 -14.27 0.78 10.09
CA ASP A 139 -12.93 0.23 10.26
C ASP A 139 -12.96 -1.30 10.24
N TYR A 140 -13.86 -1.92 11.01
CA TYR A 140 -13.93 -3.38 11.07
C TYR A 140 -14.32 -3.99 9.71
N LEU A 141 -15.14 -3.31 8.92
CA LEU A 141 -15.56 -3.80 7.62
C LEU A 141 -14.43 -3.70 6.58
N MET A 142 -13.65 -2.62 6.63
CA MET A 142 -12.64 -2.31 5.62
C MET A 142 -11.29 -2.97 5.91
N ILE A 143 -10.88 -3.07 7.18
CA ILE A 143 -9.52 -3.50 7.54
C ILE A 143 -9.45 -4.74 8.45
N ALA A 144 -10.57 -5.27 8.95
CA ALA A 144 -10.59 -6.53 9.72
C ALA A 144 -10.78 -7.77 8.85
#